data_AF-A0A2V8WSY9-F1
#
_entry.id   AF-A0A2V8WSY9-F1
#
_cell.length_a   1.000
_cell.length_b   1.000
_cell.length_c   1.000
_cell.angle_alpha   90.00
_cell.angle_beta   90.00
_cell.angle_gamma   90.00
#
_symmetry.space_group_name_H-M   'P 1'
#
loop_
_entity.id
_entity.type
_entity.pdbx_description
1 polymer ?
#
loop_
_entity_poly.entity_id
_entity_poly.type
_entity_poly.pdbx_seq_one_letter_code
_entity_poly.pdbx_strand_id
1 'polypeptide(L)'
;MKLGDKLRSLRAVEGSLRGLGRTMTQQELAAAMKREIGRGLSQAYLSQIESGARPHLTHTTRELLARFFRVYPGFLVDDPEGYTPELQSELRAIDAKIDSWLYAGAEQFTADPELQRALLAVAEVEDSRKAVLLLAEILRTPGLADQLGEVLSSGQQRSEGQEGNGLPPPAPLQN
;
A
#
# COMPACT_ATOMS: atom_id res chain seq x y z
N MET A 1 17.44 3.00 2.90
CA MET A 1 17.99 4.26 2.34
C MET A 1 19.34 4.58 2.96
N LYS A 2 20.27 5.19 2.20
CA LYS A 2 21.54 5.68 2.76
C LYS A 2 21.35 7.05 3.42
N LEU A 3 22.24 7.42 4.33
CA LEU A 3 22.30 8.70 5.02
C LEU A 3 22.24 9.88 4.03
N GLY A 4 23.00 9.81 2.94
CA GLY A 4 23.03 10.85 1.92
C GLY A 4 21.68 11.05 1.22
N ASP A 5 20.92 9.98 1.00
CA ASP A 5 19.57 10.05 0.44
C ASP A 5 18.61 10.73 1.43
N LYS A 6 18.67 10.33 2.70
CA LYS A 6 17.85 10.93 3.77
C LYS A 6 18.10 12.42 3.88
N LEU A 7 19.36 12.87 3.81
CA LEU A 7 19.71 14.29 3.88
C LEU A 7 19.19 15.08 2.67
N ARG A 8 19.23 14.50 1.45
CA ARG A 8 18.60 15.09 0.27
C ARG A 8 17.10 15.24 0.42
N SER A 9 16.42 14.19 0.91
CA SER A 9 14.97 14.22 1.15
C SER A 9 14.60 15.28 2.19
N LEU A 10 15.36 15.41 3.28
CA LEU A 10 15.15 16.45 4.28
C LEU A 10 15.31 17.86 3.69
N ARG A 11 16.30 18.09 2.81
CA ARG A 11 16.43 19.38 2.10
C ARG A 11 15.27 19.66 1.14
N ALA A 12 14.68 18.63 0.56
CA ALA A 12 13.52 18.78 -0.32
C ALA A 12 12.29 19.22 0.49
N VAL A 13 12.00 18.52 1.59
CA VAL A 13 10.92 18.85 2.51
C VAL A 13 11.11 20.26 3.09
N GLU A 14 12.31 20.58 3.56
CA GLU A 14 12.62 21.89 4.14
C GLU A 14 12.44 23.03 3.11
N GLY A 15 12.86 22.79 1.85
CA GLY A 15 12.64 23.74 0.76
C GLY A 15 11.16 24.00 0.49
N SER A 16 10.33 22.95 0.51
CA SER A 16 8.88 23.07 0.39
C SER A 16 8.24 23.80 1.57
N LEU A 17 8.64 23.49 2.81
CA LEU A 17 8.14 24.16 4.02
C LEU A 17 8.49 25.66 4.05
N ARG A 18 9.60 26.04 3.42
CA ARG A 18 10.02 27.45 3.26
C ARG A 18 9.40 28.14 2.04
N GLY A 19 8.54 27.45 1.28
CA GLY A 19 7.87 28.02 0.11
C GLY A 19 8.77 28.20 -1.11
N LEU A 20 9.92 27.52 -1.19
CA LEU A 20 10.84 27.64 -2.34
C LEU A 20 10.31 26.93 -3.60
N GLY A 21 9.38 25.99 -3.45
CA GLY A 21 8.91 25.13 -4.55
C GLY A 21 10.00 24.22 -5.13
N ARG A 22 11.16 24.12 -4.46
CA ARG A 22 12.32 23.33 -4.85
C ARG A 22 13.11 22.88 -3.64
N THR A 23 13.97 21.89 -3.84
CA THR A 23 14.97 21.47 -2.85
C THR A 23 15.89 22.64 -2.49
N MET A 24 16.09 22.82 -1.18
CA MET A 24 17.03 23.80 -0.67
C MET A 24 18.46 23.39 -1.02
N THR A 25 19.29 24.28 -1.53
CA THR A 25 20.69 23.98 -1.87
C THR A 25 21.52 23.74 -0.60
N GLN A 26 22.66 23.07 -0.74
CA GLN A 26 23.58 22.85 0.39
C GLN A 26 24.11 24.17 0.98
N GLN A 27 24.29 25.20 0.14
CA GLN A 27 24.72 26.52 0.58
C GLN A 27 23.62 27.24 1.36
N GLU A 28 22.38 27.19 0.87
CA GLU A 28 21.20 27.69 1.60
C GLU A 28 21.06 26.98 2.95
N LEU A 29 21.26 25.66 2.99
CA LEU A 29 21.26 24.86 4.23
C LEU A 29 22.33 25.31 5.22
N ALA A 30 23.58 25.43 4.77
CA ALA A 30 24.66 25.92 5.62
C ALA A 30 24.35 27.31 6.21
N ALA A 31 23.81 28.21 5.39
CA ALA A 31 23.43 29.55 5.81
C ALA A 31 22.25 29.55 6.80
N ALA A 32 21.20 28.77 6.52
CA ALA A 32 20.02 28.65 7.38
C ALA A 32 20.38 28.06 8.75
N MET A 33 21.19 27.00 8.78
CA MET A 33 21.71 26.41 10.03
C MET A 33 22.46 27.47 10.85
N LYS A 34 23.41 28.18 10.23
CA LYS A 34 24.17 29.22 10.94
C LYS A 34 23.26 30.31 11.52
N ARG A 35 22.23 30.72 10.78
CA ARG A 35 21.27 31.75 11.20
C ARG A 35 20.34 31.29 12.33
N GLU A 36 19.85 30.06 12.27
CA GLU A 36 18.75 29.58 13.14
C GLU A 36 19.23 28.83 14.37
N ILE A 37 20.33 28.08 14.26
CA ILE A 37 20.89 27.29 15.37
C ILE A 37 22.24 27.83 15.87
N GLY A 38 22.75 28.90 15.27
CA GLY A 38 24.01 29.56 15.67
C GLY A 38 25.28 28.79 15.32
N ARG A 39 25.13 27.60 14.72
CA ARG A 39 26.22 26.72 14.28
C ARG A 39 25.86 26.17 12.90
N GLY A 40 26.85 26.02 12.03
CA GLY A 40 26.63 25.55 10.67
C GLY A 40 27.67 24.52 10.26
N LEU A 41 27.37 23.83 9.17
CA LEU A 41 28.31 22.98 8.46
C LEU A 41 28.78 23.70 7.19
N SER A 42 29.97 23.39 6.68
CA SER A 42 30.40 23.91 5.38
C SER A 42 29.62 23.23 4.26
N GLN A 43 29.41 23.94 3.14
CA GLN A 43 28.77 23.37 1.95
C GLN A 43 29.56 22.15 1.44
N ALA A 44 30.90 22.22 1.44
CA ALA A 44 31.75 21.10 1.05
C ALA A 44 31.53 19.86 1.94
N TYR A 45 31.35 20.05 3.25
CA TYR A 45 31.10 18.95 4.17
C TYR A 45 29.70 18.34 3.97
N LEU A 46 28.68 19.15 3.70
CA LEU A 46 27.35 18.67 3.30
C LEU A 46 27.42 17.85 2.00
N SER A 47 28.20 18.31 1.03
CA SER A 47 28.42 17.59 -0.24
C SER A 47 29.06 16.21 -0.02
N GLN A 48 30.06 16.12 0.86
CA GLN A 48 30.71 14.85 1.20
C GLN A 48 29.75 13.85 1.86
N ILE A 49 28.84 14.31 2.71
CA ILE A 49 27.83 13.46 3.35
C ILE A 49 26.85 12.94 2.30
N GLU A 50 26.33 13.83 1.45
CA GLU A 50 25.30 13.45 0.47
C GLU A 50 25.82 12.57 -0.66
N SER A 51 27.06 12.77 -1.09
CA SER A 51 27.70 11.90 -2.08
C SER A 51 28.09 10.53 -1.50
N GLY A 52 28.04 10.36 -0.19
CA GLY A 52 28.49 9.15 0.50
C GLY A 52 30.00 9.06 0.70
N ALA A 53 30.77 10.08 0.29
CA ALA A 53 32.21 10.15 0.57
C ALA A 53 32.52 10.19 2.09
N ARG A 54 31.55 10.63 2.89
CA ARG A 54 31.54 10.50 4.35
C ARG A 54 30.24 9.83 4.82
N PRO A 55 30.20 8.49 4.92
CA PRO A 55 28.98 7.75 5.27
C PRO A 55 28.62 7.84 6.75
N HIS A 56 29.52 8.33 7.60
CA HIS A 56 29.31 8.42 9.05
C HIS A 56 29.45 9.85 9.55
N LEU A 57 28.45 10.29 10.34
CA LEU A 57 28.47 11.57 11.04
C LEU A 57 29.09 11.42 12.43
N THR A 58 29.85 12.43 12.83
CA THR A 58 30.17 12.61 14.26
C THR A 58 28.90 12.86 15.05
N HIS A 59 28.93 12.58 16.35
CA HIS A 59 27.80 12.83 17.25
C HIS A 59 27.31 14.28 17.15
N THR A 60 28.22 15.25 17.27
CA THR A 60 27.91 16.68 17.21
C THR A 60 27.27 17.08 15.87
N THR A 61 27.78 16.58 14.74
CA THR A 61 27.20 16.86 13.43
C THR A 61 25.79 16.31 13.31
N ARG A 62 25.58 15.09 13.80
CA ARG A 62 24.27 14.42 13.80
C ARG A 62 23.25 15.20 14.63
N GLU A 63 23.63 15.64 15.83
CA GLU A 63 22.78 16.46 16.69
C GLU A 63 22.40 17.80 16.04
N LEU A 64 23.36 18.47 15.39
CA LEU A 64 23.11 19.74 14.71
C LEU A 64 22.10 19.59 13.57
N LEU A 65 22.27 18.57 12.73
CA LEU A 65 21.35 18.28 11.63
C LEU A 65 19.98 17.84 12.16
N ALA A 66 19.94 16.98 13.17
CA ALA A 66 18.70 16.53 13.80
C ALA A 66 17.90 17.70 14.39
N ARG A 67 18.59 18.61 15.09
CA ARG A 67 17.97 19.82 15.65
C ARG A 67 17.46 20.76 14.58
N PHE A 68 18.22 20.97 13.50
CA PHE A 68 17.80 21.84 12.39
C PHE A 68 16.56 21.29 11.68
N PHE A 69 16.58 20.02 11.28
CA PHE A 69 15.47 19.37 10.57
C PHE A 69 14.33 18.89 11.47
N ARG A 70 14.47 19.04 12.80
CA ARG A 70 13.49 18.58 13.80
C ARG A 70 13.18 17.08 13.68
N VAL A 71 14.21 16.28 13.45
CA VAL A 71 14.13 14.81 13.40
C VAL A 71 14.89 14.18 14.56
N TYR A 72 14.59 12.93 14.88
CA TYR A 72 15.38 12.17 15.85
C TYR A 72 16.80 11.89 15.30
N PRO A 73 17.88 12.00 16.10
CA PRO A 73 19.24 11.73 15.63
C PRO A 73 19.42 10.33 15.00
N GLY A 74 18.68 9.34 15.48
CA GLY A 74 18.67 7.99 14.92
C GLY A 74 18.07 7.88 13.51
N PHE A 75 17.40 8.92 12.99
CA PHE A 75 16.99 8.95 11.59
C PHE A 75 18.20 9.18 10.65
N LEU A 76 19.24 9.88 11.13
CA LEU A 76 20.43 10.26 10.37
C LEU A 76 21.53 9.19 10.41
N VAL A 77 21.14 7.95 10.14
CA VAL A 77 22.03 6.81 9.88
C VAL A 77 21.52 6.06 8.65
N ASP A 78 22.34 5.16 8.11
CA ASP A 78 21.88 4.23 7.08
C ASP A 78 20.79 3.33 7.65
N ASP A 79 19.80 3.01 6.82
CA ASP A 79 18.85 1.96 7.19
C ASP A 79 19.54 0.60 7.20
N PRO A 80 19.18 -0.31 8.12
CA PRO A 80 19.71 -1.66 8.11
C PRO A 80 19.27 -2.41 6.85
N GLU A 81 20.03 -3.45 6.48
CA GLU A 81 19.65 -4.32 5.37
C GLU A 81 18.26 -4.92 5.62
N GLY A 82 17.40 -4.88 4.60
CA GLY A 82 16.01 -5.33 4.68
C GLY A 82 15.03 -4.32 5.29
N TYR A 83 15.46 -3.14 5.73
CA TYR A 83 14.55 -2.10 6.19
C TYR A 83 13.65 -1.60 5.06
N THR A 84 12.35 -1.58 5.35
CA THR A 84 11.29 -1.11 4.45
C THR A 84 10.44 -0.11 5.27
N PRO A 85 10.20 1.12 4.77
CA PRO A 85 9.49 2.16 5.52
C PRO A 85 8.00 1.85 5.74
N GLU A 86 7.45 0.93 4.97
CA GLU A 86 6.11 0.38 5.15
C GLU A 86 6.11 -0.67 6.28
N LEU A 87 5.10 -0.64 7.16
CA LEU A 87 4.82 -1.77 8.05
C LEU A 87 4.49 -3.00 7.18
N GLN A 88 5.48 -3.86 6.94
CA GLN A 88 5.24 -5.23 6.52
C GLN A 88 4.67 -5.97 7.73
N SER A 89 3.37 -5.81 7.98
CA SER A 89 2.67 -6.82 8.78
C SER A 89 2.86 -8.13 8.03
N GLU A 90 3.46 -9.14 8.66
CA GLU A 90 3.55 -10.49 8.09
C GLU A 90 2.20 -10.96 7.53
N LEU A 91 1.10 -10.48 8.12
CA LEU A 91 -0.26 -10.70 7.65
C LEU A 91 -0.50 -10.15 6.23
N ARG A 92 -0.05 -8.94 5.91
CA ARG A 92 -0.18 -8.35 4.55
C ARG A 92 0.58 -9.14 3.50
N ALA A 93 1.75 -9.68 3.86
CA ALA A 93 2.52 -10.55 2.96
C ALA A 93 1.83 -11.90 2.75
N ILE A 94 1.16 -12.43 3.78
CA ILE A 94 0.32 -13.63 3.67
C ILE A 94 -0.92 -13.37 2.82
N ASP A 95 -1.58 -12.23 3.01
CA ASP A 95 -2.77 -11.85 2.23
C ASP A 95 -2.43 -11.76 0.73
N ALA A 96 -1.35 -11.05 0.37
CA ALA A 96 -0.88 -10.97 -1.01
C ALA A 96 -0.47 -12.34 -1.60
N LYS A 97 0.04 -13.25 -0.77
CA LYS A 97 0.35 -14.62 -1.19
C LYS A 97 -0.91 -15.44 -1.48
N ILE A 98 -1.98 -15.25 -0.70
CA ILE A 98 -3.27 -15.91 -0.94
C ILE A 98 -3.87 -15.42 -2.26
N ASP A 99 -3.87 -14.11 -2.52
CA ASP A 99 -4.37 -13.55 -3.78
C ASP A 99 -3.64 -14.15 -4.99
N SER A 100 -2.30 -14.13 -4.95
CA SER A 100 -1.48 -14.70 -6.03
C SER A 100 -1.74 -16.19 -6.22
N TRP A 101 -1.95 -16.94 -5.12
CA TRP A 101 -2.27 -18.37 -5.18
C TRP A 101 -3.65 -18.62 -5.80
N LEU A 102 -4.67 -17.81 -5.48
CA LEU A 102 -6.01 -17.95 -6.04
C LEU A 102 -6.03 -17.68 -7.55
N TYR A 103 -5.36 -16.62 -8.02
CA TYR A 103 -5.26 -16.33 -9.45
C TYR A 103 -4.52 -17.45 -10.20
N ALA A 104 -3.35 -17.88 -9.71
CA ALA A 104 -2.59 -18.95 -10.32
C ALA A 104 -3.32 -20.32 -10.26
N GLY A 105 -4.12 -20.54 -9.22
CA GLY A 105 -4.98 -21.71 -9.10
C GLY A 105 -6.10 -21.69 -10.13
N ALA A 106 -6.79 -20.56 -10.29
CA ALA A 106 -7.88 -20.42 -11.25
C ALA A 106 -7.44 -20.75 -12.69
N GLU A 107 -6.23 -20.33 -13.11
CA GLU A 107 -5.67 -20.63 -14.42
C GLU A 107 -5.47 -22.14 -14.69
N GLN A 108 -5.33 -22.94 -13.64
CA GLN A 108 -5.16 -24.40 -13.77
C GLN A 108 -6.49 -25.13 -14.02
N PHE A 109 -7.63 -24.51 -13.70
CA PHE A 109 -8.96 -25.13 -13.80
C PHE A 109 -9.71 -24.74 -15.08
N THR A 110 -9.02 -24.53 -16.20
CA THR A 110 -9.67 -24.20 -17.50
C THR A 110 -10.66 -25.26 -17.99
N ALA A 111 -10.50 -26.52 -17.57
CA ALA A 111 -11.44 -27.61 -17.87
C ALA A 111 -12.70 -27.61 -16.99
N ASP A 112 -12.72 -26.81 -15.91
CA ASP A 112 -13.85 -26.63 -15.00
C ASP A 112 -14.14 -25.11 -14.83
N PRO A 113 -14.93 -24.53 -15.75
CA PRO A 113 -15.22 -23.09 -15.74
C PRO A 113 -15.98 -22.62 -14.49
N GLU A 114 -16.72 -23.51 -13.83
CA GLU A 114 -17.47 -23.18 -12.62
C GLU A 114 -16.50 -22.95 -11.45
N LEU A 115 -15.59 -23.91 -11.23
CA LEU A 115 -14.56 -23.79 -10.21
C LEU A 115 -13.58 -22.65 -10.49
N GLN A 116 -13.19 -22.46 -11.76
CA GLN A 116 -12.33 -21.34 -12.17
C GLN A 116 -12.97 -19.99 -11.80
N ARG A 117 -14.25 -19.79 -12.12
CA ARG A 117 -14.98 -18.54 -11.79
C ARG A 117 -15.10 -18.35 -10.28
N ALA A 118 -15.36 -19.41 -9.53
CA ALA A 118 -15.44 -19.33 -8.07
C ALA A 118 -14.11 -18.86 -7.46
N LEU A 119 -12.97 -19.40 -7.92
CA LEU A 119 -11.65 -18.97 -7.45
C LEU A 119 -11.33 -17.51 -7.80
N LEU A 120 -11.67 -17.07 -9.02
CA LEU A 120 -11.52 -15.67 -9.41
C LEU A 120 -12.40 -14.74 -8.58
N ALA A 121 -13.66 -15.12 -8.35
CA ALA A 121 -14.58 -14.33 -7.53
C ALA A 121 -14.05 -14.15 -6.09
N VAL A 122 -13.38 -15.16 -5.53
CA VAL A 122 -12.73 -15.05 -4.21
C VAL A 122 -11.48 -14.15 -4.26
N ALA A 123 -10.69 -14.25 -5.33
CA ALA A 123 -9.47 -13.45 -5.52
C ALA A 123 -9.74 -11.95 -5.70
N GLU A 124 -10.93 -11.58 -6.20
CA GLU A 124 -11.32 -10.19 -6.46
C GLU A 124 -11.86 -9.44 -5.22
N VAL A 125 -12.15 -10.14 -4.13
CA VAL A 125 -12.63 -9.52 -2.89
C VAL A 125 -11.47 -8.83 -2.16
N GLU A 126 -11.73 -7.64 -1.59
CA GLU A 126 -10.73 -6.81 -0.87
C GLU A 126 -9.93 -7.58 0.22
N ASP A 127 -10.53 -8.61 0.81
CA ASP A 127 -9.90 -9.51 1.78
C ASP A 127 -10.22 -10.98 1.42
N SER A 128 -9.50 -11.51 0.43
CA SER A 128 -9.64 -12.89 -0.06
C SER A 128 -9.39 -13.93 1.04
N ARG A 129 -8.45 -13.65 1.96
CA ARG A 129 -8.15 -14.48 3.12
C ARG A 129 -9.38 -14.64 4.00
N LYS A 130 -10.08 -13.54 4.31
CA LYS A 130 -11.32 -13.58 5.09
C LYS A 130 -12.40 -14.39 4.38
N ALA A 131 -12.51 -14.29 3.06
CA ALA A 131 -13.47 -15.09 2.29
C ALA A 131 -13.20 -16.60 2.41
N VAL A 132 -11.93 -17.02 2.29
CA VAL A 132 -11.53 -18.43 2.47
C VAL A 132 -11.79 -18.92 3.91
N LEU A 133 -11.49 -18.10 4.91
CA LEU A 133 -11.77 -18.43 6.31
C LEU A 133 -13.27 -18.54 6.58
N LEU A 134 -14.09 -17.66 5.99
CA LEU A 134 -15.55 -17.73 6.10
C LEU A 134 -16.08 -19.03 5.51
N LEU A 135 -15.58 -19.47 4.36
CA LEU A 135 -15.93 -20.77 3.79
C LEU A 135 -15.63 -21.91 4.78
N ALA A 136 -14.48 -21.89 5.45
CA ALA A 136 -14.15 -22.89 6.45
C ALA A 136 -15.13 -22.88 7.64
N GLU A 137 -15.56 -21.71 8.11
CA GLU A 137 -16.55 -21.59 9.19
C GLU A 137 -17.95 -22.09 8.77
N ILE A 138 -18.35 -21.81 7.53
CA ILE A 138 -19.61 -22.34 6.95
C ILE A 138 -19.57 -23.86 6.93
N LEU A 139 -18.49 -24.45 6.43
CA LEU A 139 -18.33 -25.92 6.34
C LEU A 139 -18.21 -26.60 7.71
N ARG A 140 -17.72 -25.90 8.74
CA ARG A 140 -17.66 -26.39 10.12
C ARG A 140 -19.01 -26.37 10.82
N THR A 141 -19.96 -25.55 10.34
CA THR A 141 -21.28 -25.41 10.94
C THR A 141 -22.23 -26.46 10.32
N PRO A 142 -22.67 -27.49 11.08
CA PRO A 142 -23.46 -28.58 10.51
C PRO A 142 -24.76 -28.09 9.87
N GLY A 143 -25.01 -28.50 8.62
CA GLY A 143 -26.22 -28.17 7.85
C GLY A 143 -26.28 -26.73 7.31
N LEU A 144 -25.33 -25.84 7.65
CA LEU A 144 -25.35 -24.46 7.17
C LEU A 144 -25.03 -24.38 5.67
N ALA A 145 -24.04 -25.15 5.20
CA ALA A 145 -23.67 -25.17 3.79
C ALA A 145 -24.85 -25.60 2.89
N ASP A 146 -25.58 -26.65 3.31
CA ASP A 146 -26.74 -27.17 2.57
C ASP A 146 -27.87 -26.13 2.51
N GLN A 147 -28.20 -25.52 3.66
CA GLN A 147 -29.22 -24.47 3.74
C GLN A 147 -28.86 -23.25 2.89
N LEU A 148 -27.59 -22.80 2.92
CA LEU A 148 -27.14 -21.70 2.08
C LEU A 148 -27.21 -22.07 0.59
N GLY A 149 -26.83 -23.29 0.22
CA GLY A 149 -26.95 -23.80 -1.14
C GLY A 149 -28.39 -23.75 -1.65
N GLU A 150 -29.35 -24.30 -0.89
CA GLU A 150 -30.77 -24.29 -1.26
C GLU A 150 -31.31 -22.86 -1.46
N VAL A 151 -30.96 -21.94 -0.56
CA VAL A 151 -31.40 -20.54 -0.64
C VAL A 151 -30.81 -19.83 -1.85
N LEU A 152 -29.50 -19.99 -2.10
CA LEU A 152 -28.81 -19.33 -3.21
C LEU A 152 -29.25 -19.86 -4.57
N SER A 153 -29.42 -21.18 -4.72
CA SER A 153 -29.94 -21.80 -5.95
C SER A 153 -31.39 -21.40 -6.23
N SER A 154 -32.23 -21.32 -5.19
CA SER A 154 -33.62 -20.86 -5.32
C SER A 154 -33.70 -19.38 -5.72
N GLY A 155 -32.74 -18.56 -5.30
CA GLY A 155 -32.63 -17.14 -5.69
C GLY A 155 -32.24 -16.95 -7.16
N GLN A 156 -31.29 -17.74 -7.67
CA GLN A 156 -30.87 -17.69 -9.07
C GLN A 156 -32.00 -18.08 -10.04
N GLN A 157 -32.76 -19.14 -9.71
CA GLN A 157 -33.91 -19.57 -10.53
C GLN A 157 -35.02 -18.51 -10.63
N ARG A 158 -35.21 -17.67 -9.60
CA ARG A 158 -36.18 -16.56 -9.65
C ARG A 158 -35.70 -15.39 -10.50
N SER A 159 -34.39 -15.16 -10.58
CA SER A 159 -33.82 -14.06 -11.36
C SER A 159 -33.90 -14.32 -12.87
N GLU A 160 -33.72 -15.58 -13.30
CA GLU A 160 -33.83 -15.97 -14.71
C GLU A 160 -35.29 -16.02 -15.22
N GLY A 161 -36.26 -16.23 -14.34
CA GLY A 161 -37.70 -16.26 -14.70
C GLY A 161 -38.35 -14.89 -14.90
N GLN A 162 -37.64 -13.79 -14.60
CA GLN A 162 -38.22 -12.43 -14.58
C GLN A 162 -37.80 -11.55 -15.77
N GLU A 163 -36.86 -12.02 -16.62
CA GLU A 163 -36.45 -11.30 -17.85
C GLU A 163 -37.30 -11.63 -19.10
N GLY A 164 -38.32 -12.50 -18.98
CA GLY A 164 -39.11 -13.00 -20.11
C GLY A 164 -40.49 -12.36 -20.37
N ASN A 165 -40.92 -11.33 -19.64
CA ASN A 165 -42.28 -10.77 -19.81
C ASN A 165 -42.28 -9.25 -20.01
N GLY A 166 -41.73 -8.81 -21.15
CA GLY A 166 -41.80 -7.43 -21.63
C GLY A 166 -42.96 -7.22 -22.61
N LEU A 167 -43.90 -6.37 -22.20
CA LEU A 167 -44.99 -5.69 -22.95
C LEU A 167 -46.28 -6.48 -23.31
N PRO A 168 -47.46 -6.09 -22.77
CA PRO A 168 -48.73 -6.35 -23.43
C PRO A 168 -48.88 -5.45 -24.67
N PRO A 169 -49.58 -5.89 -25.74
CA PRO A 169 -49.78 -5.10 -26.95
C PRO A 169 -50.70 -3.89 -26.66
N PRO A 170 -50.54 -2.77 -27.38
CA PRO A 170 -51.37 -1.59 -27.19
C PRO A 170 -52.81 -1.86 -27.66
N ALA A 171 -53.78 -1.45 -26.85
CA ALA A 171 -55.20 -1.58 -27.15
C ALA A 171 -55.60 -0.79 -28.42
N PRO A 172 -56.53 -1.30 -29.25
CA PRO A 172 -56.99 -0.58 -30.43
C PRO A 172 -57.88 0.60 -30.02
N LEU A 173 -57.55 1.79 -30.54
CA LEU A 173 -58.39 2.98 -30.47
C LEU A 173 -59.65 2.77 -31.31
N GLN A 174 -60.82 2.78 -30.65
CA GLN A 174 -62.12 2.84 -31.32
C GLN A 174 -62.45 4.32 -31.63
N ASN A 175 -62.73 4.60 -32.90
CA ASN A 175 -63.54 5.72 -33.37
C ASN A 175 -64.81 5.14 -34.01
#